data_AF-X1J554-F1
#
_entry.id   AF-X1J554-F1
#
_cell.length_a   1.000
_cell.length_b   1.000
_cell.length_c   1.000
_cell.angle_alpha   90.00
_cell.angle_beta   90.00
_cell.angle_gamma   90.00
#
_symmetry.space_group_name_H-M   'P 1'
#
loop_
_entity.id
_entity.type
_entity.pdbx_description
1 polymer ?
#
loop_
_entity_poly.entity_id
_entity_poly.type
_entity_poly.pdbx_seq_one_letter_code
_entity_poly.pdbx_strand_id
1 'polypeptide(L)'
;MIGIISLILIVMWALFIFGISSENDIFIFIAGCGLLLMSVYIMVNGLEGVNNFVTRGLAFIQIGIGTLAILTPVLNLSEWE
;
A
#
# COMPACT_ATOMS: atom_id res chain seq x y z
N MET A 1 20.44 -4.13 2.05
CA MET A 1 19.16 -3.60 2.59
C MET A 1 18.29 -2.93 1.52
N ILE A 2 18.88 -2.17 0.59
CA ILE A 2 18.23 -1.52 -0.58
C ILE A 2 17.21 -2.40 -1.32
N GLY A 3 17.56 -3.64 -1.69
CA GLY A 3 16.66 -4.50 -2.47
C GLY A 3 15.40 -4.99 -1.75
N ILE A 4 15.39 -5.03 -0.41
CA ILE A 4 14.30 -5.68 0.34
C ILE A 4 13.06 -4.78 0.39
N ILE A 5 13.23 -3.47 0.62
CA ILE A 5 12.11 -2.53 0.70
C ILE A 5 11.39 -2.43 -0.65
N SER A 6 12.17 -2.24 -1.71
CA SER A 6 11.68 -2.17 -3.09
C SER A 6 11.03 -3.49 -3.52
N LEU A 7 11.59 -4.64 -3.13
CA LEU A 7 10.98 -5.95 -3.38
C LEU A 7 9.64 -6.11 -2.66
N ILE A 8 9.56 -5.78 -1.36
CA ILE A 8 8.31 -5.84 -0.60
C ILE A 8 7.25 -4.95 -1.25
N LEU A 9 7.62 -3.74 -1.68
CA LEU A 9 6.72 -2.82 -2.38
C LEU A 9 6.16 -3.42 -3.67
N ILE A 10 7.01 -4.03 -4.48
CA ILE A 10 6.59 -4.72 -5.72
C ILE A 10 5.63 -5.87 -5.39
N VAL A 11 5.94 -6.67 -4.37
CA VAL A 11 5.09 -7.78 -3.94
C VAL A 11 3.74 -7.28 -3.43
N MET A 12 3.70 -6.21 -2.63
CA MET A 12 2.45 -5.62 -2.15
C MET A 12 1.61 -5.06 -3.31
N TRP A 13 2.23 -4.38 -4.28
CA TRP A 13 1.52 -3.92 -5.48
C TRP A 13 1.00 -5.07 -6.34
N ALA A 14 1.78 -6.14 -6.51
CA ALA A 14 1.33 -7.33 -7.22
C ALA A 14 0.15 -8.01 -6.51
N LEU A 15 0.21 -8.12 -5.18
CA LEU A 15 -0.88 -8.67 -4.36
C LEU A 15 -2.13 -7.79 -4.44
N PHE A 16 -1.97 -6.47 -4.45
CA PHE A 16 -3.08 -5.52 -4.60
C PHE A 16 -3.79 -5.69 -5.95
N ILE A 17 -3.02 -5.71 -7.04
CA ILE A 17 -3.55 -5.90 -8.40
C ILE A 17 -4.22 -7.27 -8.52
N PHE A 18 -3.59 -8.32 -7.97
CA PHE A 18 -4.16 -9.65 -7.94
C PHE A 18 -5.46 -9.70 -7.13
N GLY A 19 -5.50 -9.04 -5.97
CA GLY A 19 -6.71 -8.91 -5.15
C GLY A 19 -7.85 -8.25 -5.90
N ILE A 20 -7.59 -7.15 -6.61
CA ILE A 20 -8.60 -6.50 -7.46
C ILE A 20 -9.06 -7.44 -8.58
N SER A 21 -8.13 -8.08 -9.29
CA SER A 21 -8.47 -8.97 -10.41
C SER A 21 -9.20 -10.24 -9.99
N SER A 22 -9.05 -10.67 -8.75
CA SER A 22 -9.70 -11.85 -8.19
C SER A 22 -10.90 -11.52 -7.30
N GLU A 23 -11.27 -10.23 -7.21
CA GLU A 23 -12.33 -9.71 -6.33
C GLU A 23 -12.16 -10.19 -4.88
N ASN A 24 -10.91 -10.39 -4.45
CA ASN A 24 -10.59 -10.93 -3.14
C ASN A 24 -10.20 -9.82 -2.18
N ASP A 25 -11.18 -9.38 -1.40
CA ASP A 25 -11.04 -8.32 -0.40
C ASP A 25 -9.94 -8.57 0.63
N ILE A 26 -9.65 -9.84 0.97
CA ILE A 26 -8.57 -10.18 1.90
C ILE A 26 -7.21 -9.81 1.31
N PHE A 27 -6.97 -10.12 0.03
CA PHE A 27 -5.72 -9.76 -0.62
C PHE A 27 -5.59 -8.25 -0.83
N ILE A 28 -6.69 -7.58 -1.16
CA ILE A 28 -6.75 -6.11 -1.25
C ILE A 28 -6.40 -5.48 0.10
N PHE A 29 -6.98 -5.99 1.20
CA PHE A 29 -6.75 -5.50 2.55
C PHE A 29 -5.30 -5.71 3.01
N ILE A 30 -4.75 -6.91 2.83
CA ILE A 30 -3.38 -7.25 3.22
C ILE A 30 -2.39 -6.38 2.44
N ALA A 31 -2.60 -6.26 1.12
CA ALA A 31 -1.78 -5.44 0.26
C ALA A 31 -1.87 -3.96 0.67
N GLY A 32 -3.08 -3.46 0.97
CA GLY A 32 -3.31 -2.10 1.45
C GLY A 32 -2.57 -1.79 2.74
N CYS A 33 -2.60 -2.70 3.72
CA CYS A 33 -1.83 -2.59 4.96
C CYS A 33 -0.32 -2.53 4.69
N GLY A 34 0.18 -3.43 3.84
CA GLY A 34 1.59 -3.47 3.48
C GLY A 34 2.04 -2.20 2.74
N LEU A 35 1.26 -1.73 1.77
CA LEU A 35 1.52 -0.49 1.05
C LEU A 35 1.57 0.70 2.01
N LEU A 36 0.62 0.80 2.94
CA LEU A 36 0.54 1.90 3.91
C LEU A 36 1.75 1.92 4.86
N LEU A 37 2.12 0.78 5.44
CA LEU A 37 3.29 0.69 6.33
C LEU A 37 4.58 1.07 5.62
N MET A 38 4.76 0.59 4.39
CA MET A 38 5.96 0.89 3.59
C MET A 38 6.00 2.36 3.16
N SER A 39 4.86 2.96 2.84
CA SER A 39 4.79 4.38 2.51
C SER A 39 5.10 5.27 3.71
N VAL A 40 4.59 4.95 4.90
CA VAL A 40 4.94 5.68 6.12
C VAL A 40 6.44 5.57 6.39
N TYR A 41 7.02 4.37 6.23
CA TYR A 41 8.46 4.19 6.35
C TYR A 41 9.25 5.07 5.37
N ILE A 42 8.85 5.12 4.10
CA ILE A 42 9.48 5.96 3.06
C ILE A 42 9.29 7.44 3.35
N MET A 43 8.14 7.84 3.88
CA MET A 43 7.87 9.24 4.20
C MET A 43 8.76 9.75 5.34
N VAL A 44 9.02 8.91 6.35
CA VAL A 44 9.87 9.23 7.51
C VAL A 44 11.35 9.15 7.15
N ASN A 45 11.77 8.04 6.54
CA ASN A 45 13.19 7.73 6.35
C ASN A 45 13.72 8.05 4.95
N GLY A 46 12.84 8.43 4.02
CA GLY A 46 13.16 8.49 2.60
C GLY A 46 13.25 7.08 1.98
N LEU A 47 13.36 7.03 0.66
CA LEU A 47 13.70 5.80 -0.06
C LEU A 47 15.22 5.76 -0.16
N GLU A 48 15.87 4.81 0.52
CA GLU A 48 17.31 4.57 0.36
C GLU A 48 18.20 5.80 0.68
N GLY A 49 17.78 6.67 1.59
CA GLY A 49 18.49 7.92 1.91
C GLY A 49 18.32 9.03 0.85
N VAL A 50 17.62 8.76 -0.26
CA VAL A 50 17.15 9.76 -1.22
C VAL A 50 15.88 10.37 -0.68
N ASN A 51 16.06 11.40 0.13
CA ASN A 51 14.97 12.13 0.75
C ASN A 51 14.66 13.39 -0.06
N ASN A 52 13.89 13.23 -1.15
CA ASN A 52 13.44 14.35 -1.96
C ASN A 52 11.91 14.48 -1.92
N PHE A 53 11.42 15.64 -2.36
CA PHE A 53 9.98 15.94 -2.40
C PHE A 53 9.19 14.90 -3.21
N VAL A 54 9.77 14.38 -4.30
CA VAL A 54 9.12 13.40 -5.17
C VAL A 54 8.91 12.08 -4.44
N THR A 55 9.92 11.56 -3.74
CA THR A 55 9.85 10.34 -2.94
C THR A 55 8.78 10.44 -1.85
N ARG A 56 8.72 11.59 -1.15
CA ARG A 56 7.68 11.83 -0.15
C ARG A 56 6.29 11.99 -0.76
N GLY A 57 6.19 12.65 -1.91
CA GLY A 57 4.92 12.81 -2.64
C GLY A 57 4.36 11.47 -3.11
N LEU A 58 5.22 10.60 -3.66
CA LEU A 58 4.85 9.24 -4.06
C LEU A 58 4.42 8.41 -2.85
N ALA A 59 5.14 8.51 -1.72
CA ALA A 59 4.72 7.87 -0.48
C ALA A 59 3.35 8.35 -0.03
N PHE A 60 3.06 9.65 -0.11
CA PHE A 60 1.76 10.21 0.27
C PHE A 60 0.61 9.67 -0.59
N ILE A 61 0.81 9.60 -1.91
CA ILE A 61 -0.18 9.01 -2.83
C ILE A 61 -0.43 7.55 -2.45
N GLN A 62 0.63 6.80 -2.18
CA GLN A 62 0.52 5.38 -1.82
C GLN A 62 -0.14 5.16 -0.45
N ILE A 63 0.02 6.08 0.52
CA ILE A 63 -0.77 6.07 1.76
C ILE A 63 -2.26 6.15 1.42
N GLY A 64 -2.65 7.08 0.55
CA GLY A 64 -4.05 7.22 0.12
C GLY A 64 -4.60 5.94 -0.50
N ILE A 65 -3.83 5.29 -1.37
CA ILE A 65 -4.22 4.01 -2.00
C ILE A 65 -4.35 2.91 -0.95
N GLY A 66 -3.38 2.80 -0.03
CA GLY A 66 -3.43 1.82 1.05
C GLY A 66 -4.63 2.04 1.97
N THR A 67 -4.95 3.29 2.32
CA THR A 67 -6.13 3.61 3.13
C THR A 67 -7.43 3.25 2.42
N LEU A 68 -7.57 3.58 1.14
CA LEU A 68 -8.76 3.20 0.37
C LEU A 68 -8.89 1.67 0.30
N ALA A 69 -7.80 0.96 -0.01
CA ALA A 69 -7.77 -0.50 -0.07
C ALA A 69 -8.22 -1.18 1.24
N ILE A 70 -7.88 -0.58 2.39
CA ILE A 70 -8.29 -1.06 3.72
C ILE A 70 -9.77 -0.76 3.99
N LEU A 71 -10.27 0.39 3.53
CA LEU A 71 -11.63 0.83 3.80
C LEU A 71 -12.68 0.19 2.88
N THR A 72 -12.34 -0.14 1.63
CA THR A 72 -13.30 -0.72 0.67
C THR A 72 -13.97 -1.99 1.20
N PRO A 73 -13.26 -2.98 1.76
CA PRO A 73 -13.89 -4.16 2.36
C PRO A 73 -14.77 -3.80 3.57
N VAL A 74 -14.34 -2.84 4.39
CA VAL A 74 -15.07 -2.40 5.60
C VAL A 74 -16.38 -1.70 5.22
N LEU A 75 -16.36 -0.88 4.18
CA LEU A 75 -17.53 -0.18 3.68
C LEU A 75 -18.50 -1.13 2.98
N ASN A 76 -18.00 -2.10 2.21
CA ASN A 76 -18.84 -3.14 1.60
C ASN A 76 -19.54 -4.03 2.64
N LEU A 77 -18.91 -4.30 3.79
CA LEU A 77 -19.54 -5.05 4.88
C LEU A 77 -20.73 -4.31 5.52
N SER A 78 -20.75 -2.97 5.45
CA SER A 78 -21.86 -2.15 6.00
C SER A 78 -23.15 -2.20 5.18
N GLU A 79 -23.12 -2.75 3.96
CA GLU A 79 -24.30 -2.96 3.12
C GLU A 79 -25.04 -4.28 3.43
N TRP A 80 -24.51 -5.11 4.35
CA TRP A 80 -25.07 -6.41 4.72
C TRP A 80 -25.66 -6.46 6.15
N GLU A 81 -25.72 -5.32 6.86
CA GLU A 81 -26.42 -5.16 8.15
C GLU A 81 -27.80 -4.49 7.96
#